data_AF-A0A2S6TR05-F1
#
_entry.id   AF-A0A2S6TR05-F1
#
_cell.length_a   1.000
_cell.length_b   1.000
_cell.length_c   1.000
_cell.angle_alpha   90.00
_cell.angle_beta   90.00
_cell.angle_gamma   90.00
#
_symmetry.space_group_name_H-M   'P 1'
#
loop_
_entity.id
_entity.type
_entity.pdbx_description
1 polymer ?
#
loop_
_entity_poly.entity_id
_entity_poly.type
_entity_poly.pdbx_seq_one_letter_code
_entity_poly.pdbx_strand_id
1 'polypeptide(L)'
;MKNALVMLAVAAALGLSGCATSEKSSKAPAAKKAAKACPVEHVYKASAAKSNIRSVFKKGSKVCSWTDCFGNKGTDYFYKDKTAMSGSADRVVGKDMKQGTWQITGAAMNTNWYGGKKGKGRWYKVAGTGKKSFQLTTTDGAERYSVKCK
;
A
#
# COMPACT_ATOMS: atom_id res chain seq x y z
N MET A 1 9.19 -63.88 -0.02
CA MET A 1 10.44 -63.98 0.77
C MET A 1 10.53 -62.75 1.66
N LYS A 2 10.56 -62.97 2.97
CA LYS A 2 10.88 -61.95 3.99
C LYS A 2 12.38 -61.59 3.86
N ASN A 3 12.76 -60.37 4.21
CA ASN A 3 14.03 -59.95 4.85
C ASN A 3 13.99 -58.41 4.96
N ALA A 4 13.77 -57.84 6.16
CA ALA A 4 14.76 -57.49 7.20
C ALA A 4 15.46 -56.14 6.87
N LEU A 5 15.12 -55.01 7.53
CA LEU A 5 15.51 -54.50 8.87
C LEU A 5 16.94 -53.89 8.89
N VAL A 6 17.10 -52.84 9.72
CA VAL A 6 18.36 -52.24 10.26
C VAL A 6 18.88 -51.02 9.46
N MET A 7 18.55 -49.78 9.87
CA MET A 7 19.22 -48.92 10.90
C MET A 7 20.56 -48.32 10.45
N LEU A 8 20.72 -47.00 10.50
CA LEU A 8 21.49 -46.27 11.54
C LEU A 8 21.79 -44.83 11.10
N ALA A 9 21.78 -43.94 12.09
CA ALA A 9 22.00 -42.50 12.03
C ALA A 9 23.51 -42.13 12.01
N VAL A 10 23.78 -40.83 12.27
CA VAL A 10 25.07 -40.18 12.62
C VAL A 10 25.82 -39.62 11.40
N ALA A 11 26.37 -38.40 11.35
CA ALA A 11 26.63 -37.35 12.34
C ALA A 11 26.60 -35.96 11.67
N ALA A 12 26.29 -34.94 12.48
CA ALA A 12 26.62 -33.56 12.20
C ALA A 12 28.13 -33.35 12.28
N ALA A 13 28.73 -32.74 11.26
CA ALA A 13 30.10 -32.22 11.32
C ALA A 13 30.03 -30.69 11.38
N LEU A 14 30.13 -30.16 12.60
CA LEU A 14 30.54 -28.78 12.85
C LEU A 14 32.05 -28.71 12.62
N GLY A 15 32.44 -28.12 11.49
CA GLY A 15 33.83 -27.80 11.18
C GLY A 15 34.03 -26.28 11.16
N LEU A 16 34.60 -25.74 12.24
CA LEU A 16 35.24 -24.43 12.28
C LEU A 16 36.74 -24.64 12.05
N SER A 17 37.28 -24.16 10.92
CA SER A 17 38.67 -23.70 10.81
C SER A 17 38.95 -23.17 9.38
N GLY A 18 39.71 -22.07 9.30
CA GLY A 18 40.46 -21.71 8.09
C GLY A 18 40.09 -20.38 7.43
N CYS A 19 40.81 -19.31 7.79
CA CYS A 19 40.98 -18.10 6.99
C CYS A 19 41.88 -18.39 5.77
N ALA A 20 41.50 -17.89 4.58
CA ALA A 20 42.31 -16.96 3.77
C ALA A 20 41.86 -16.92 2.29
N THR A 21 41.40 -15.74 1.89
CA THR A 21 41.57 -15.08 0.59
C THR A 21 41.13 -15.79 -0.69
N SER A 22 40.04 -15.29 -1.27
CA SER A 22 39.97 -14.98 -2.71
C SER A 22 38.93 -13.90 -2.93
N GLU A 23 39.40 -12.77 -3.46
CA GLU A 23 38.60 -11.63 -3.88
C GLU A 23 37.58 -12.07 -4.94
N LYS A 24 36.29 -11.91 -4.62
CA LYS A 24 35.27 -11.61 -5.62
C LYS A 24 34.24 -10.71 -4.96
N SER A 25 34.34 -9.44 -5.32
CA SER A 25 33.41 -8.37 -4.98
C SER A 25 31.98 -8.78 -5.35
N SER A 26 31.33 -9.47 -4.42
CA SER A 26 29.91 -9.75 -4.47
C SER A 26 29.25 -8.53 -3.87
N LYS A 27 28.93 -7.60 -4.75
CA LYS A 27 28.09 -6.43 -4.46
C LYS A 27 26.84 -6.96 -3.75
N ALA A 28 26.80 -6.81 -2.43
CA ALA A 28 25.63 -7.16 -1.63
C ALA A 28 24.42 -6.45 -2.24
N PRO A 29 23.27 -7.13 -2.41
CA PRO A 29 22.08 -6.50 -2.94
C PRO A 29 21.77 -5.30 -2.06
N ALA A 30 21.78 -4.11 -2.67
CA ALA A 30 21.51 -2.85 -2.00
C ALA A 30 20.26 -3.02 -1.14
N ALA A 31 20.44 -2.90 0.18
CA ALA A 31 19.35 -2.89 1.13
C ALA A 31 18.31 -1.90 0.61
N LYS A 32 17.12 -2.40 0.25
CA LYS A 32 15.99 -1.57 -0.19
C LYS A 32 15.83 -0.50 0.88
N LYS A 33 16.12 0.76 0.54
CA LYS A 33 15.90 1.91 1.41
C LYS A 33 14.49 1.74 2.01
N ALA A 34 14.43 1.56 3.33
CA ALA A 34 13.16 1.58 4.03
C ALA A 34 12.42 2.84 3.59
N ALA A 35 11.21 2.68 3.06
CA ALA A 35 10.38 3.81 2.68
C ALA A 35 10.30 4.72 3.91
N LYS A 36 10.76 5.96 3.80
CA LYS A 36 10.69 6.92 4.90
C LYS A 36 9.22 6.97 5.31
N ALA A 37 8.93 6.67 6.57
CA ALA A 37 7.59 6.80 7.11
C ALA A 37 7.22 8.30 7.12
N CYS A 38 5.93 8.60 6.94
CA CYS A 38 5.44 9.97 7.09
C CYS A 38 5.87 10.55 8.45
N PRO A 39 6.43 11.78 8.49
CA PRO A 39 6.67 12.45 9.76
C PRO A 39 5.35 12.60 10.53
N VAL A 40 5.40 12.33 11.83
CA VAL A 40 4.23 12.18 12.71
C VAL A 40 3.39 13.47 12.76
N GLU A 41 4.00 14.61 12.44
CA GLU A 41 3.52 15.96 12.74
C GLU A 41 2.46 16.54 11.78
N HIS A 42 2.13 15.89 10.65
CA HIS A 42 1.02 16.35 9.80
C HIS A 42 -0.34 15.87 10.36
N VAL A 43 -0.70 16.37 11.53
CA VAL A 43 -2.01 16.19 12.16
C VAL A 43 -2.96 17.23 11.58
N TYR A 44 -3.72 16.84 10.56
CA TYR A 44 -4.82 17.65 10.05
C TYR A 44 -5.95 17.61 11.07
N LYS A 45 -6.34 18.78 11.61
CA LYS A 45 -7.47 18.87 12.54
C LYS A 45 -8.72 18.29 11.86
N ALA A 46 -9.25 17.20 12.41
CA ALA A 46 -10.52 16.64 11.98
C ALA A 46 -11.59 17.74 12.07
N SER A 47 -12.24 18.06 10.95
CA SER A 47 -13.30 19.06 10.95
C SER A 47 -14.59 18.45 11.49
N ALA A 48 -15.41 19.22 12.20
CA ALA A 48 -16.73 18.79 12.66
C ALA A 48 -17.67 18.35 11.52
N ALA A 49 -17.38 18.73 10.27
CA ALA A 49 -18.04 18.16 9.11
C ALA A 49 -17.57 16.71 8.89
N LYS A 50 -18.32 15.76 9.46
CA LYS A 50 -18.17 14.30 9.27
C LYS A 50 -18.44 13.93 7.81
N SER A 51 -17.53 14.27 6.92
CA SER A 51 -17.55 13.83 5.53
C SER A 51 -17.50 12.31 5.50
N ASN A 52 -18.62 11.68 5.11
CA ASN A 52 -18.71 10.24 4.99
C ASN A 52 -18.28 9.85 3.57
N ILE A 53 -17.15 9.15 3.44
CA ILE A 53 -16.61 8.75 2.14
C ILE A 53 -17.62 7.95 1.31
N ARG A 54 -18.48 7.13 1.95
CA ARG A 54 -19.53 6.41 1.24
C ARG A 54 -20.52 7.35 0.57
N SER A 55 -20.93 8.43 1.24
CA SER A 55 -21.87 9.40 0.66
C SER A 55 -21.29 10.12 -0.56
N VAL A 56 -19.97 10.34 -0.58
CA VAL A 56 -19.29 11.01 -1.68
C VAL A 56 -19.17 10.10 -2.90
N PHE A 57 -18.86 8.83 -2.69
CA PHE A 57 -18.65 7.86 -3.78
C PHE A 57 -19.95 7.17 -4.24
N LYS A 58 -21.02 7.13 -3.42
CA LYS A 58 -22.32 6.51 -3.79
C LYS A 58 -22.93 7.10 -5.06
N LYS A 59 -22.72 8.40 -5.31
CA LYS A 59 -23.32 9.15 -6.42
C LYS A 59 -22.65 8.94 -7.79
N GLY A 60 -21.59 8.14 -7.89
CA GLY A 60 -20.95 7.82 -9.17
C GLY A 60 -19.44 8.01 -9.14
N SER A 61 -18.86 8.04 -10.34
CA SER A 61 -17.43 8.26 -10.54
C SER A 61 -16.96 9.56 -9.87
N LYS A 62 -15.72 9.56 -9.38
CA LYS A 62 -15.13 10.64 -8.60
C LYS A 62 -13.75 10.98 -9.13
N VAL A 63 -13.46 12.27 -9.23
CA VAL A 63 -12.11 12.75 -9.47
C VAL A 63 -11.63 13.39 -8.17
N CYS A 64 -10.51 12.92 -7.65
CA CYS A 64 -9.95 13.37 -6.39
C CYS A 64 -8.50 13.78 -6.56
N SER A 65 -8.19 15.03 -6.21
CA SER A 65 -6.79 15.45 -6.08
C SER A 65 -6.28 15.06 -4.70
N TRP A 66 -5.01 14.70 -4.60
CA TRP A 66 -4.38 14.34 -3.34
C TRP A 66 -3.01 14.96 -3.19
N THR A 67 -2.57 15.07 -1.94
CA THR A 67 -1.21 15.43 -1.55
C THR A 67 -0.74 14.45 -0.47
N ASP A 68 0.42 13.85 -0.65
CA ASP A 68 1.00 12.96 0.37
C ASP A 68 1.72 13.77 1.47
N CYS A 69 2.22 13.08 2.49
CA CYS A 69 2.95 13.71 3.60
C CYS A 69 4.33 14.27 3.22
N PHE A 70 4.82 14.02 2.01
CA PHE A 70 6.07 14.58 1.47
C PHE A 70 5.81 15.78 0.55
N GLY A 71 4.55 16.18 0.37
CA GLY A 71 4.15 17.28 -0.50
C GLY A 71 3.99 16.88 -1.98
N ASN A 72 4.16 15.60 -2.34
CA ASN A 72 3.87 15.14 -3.69
C ASN A 72 2.38 15.20 -3.95
N LYS A 73 2.01 15.52 -5.19
CA LYS A 73 0.62 15.69 -5.61
C LYS A 73 0.26 14.73 -6.72
N GLY A 74 -1.01 14.36 -6.77
CA GLY A 74 -1.56 13.59 -7.86
C GLY A 74 -3.07 13.75 -7.97
N THR A 75 -3.62 13.11 -9.00
CA THR A 75 -5.06 13.04 -9.23
C THR A 75 -5.46 11.60 -9.44
N ASP A 76 -6.47 11.16 -8.69
CA ASP A 76 -7.09 9.85 -8.83
C ASP A 76 -8.46 10.00 -9.50
N TYR A 77 -8.70 9.15 -10.49
CA TYR A 77 -9.97 8.99 -11.19
C TYR A 77 -10.57 7.66 -10.75
N PHE A 78 -11.71 7.70 -10.07
CA PHE A 78 -12.42 6.53 -9.58
C PHE A 78 -13.67 6.31 -10.42
N TYR A 79 -13.76 5.16 -11.08
CA TYR A 79 -14.89 4.83 -11.95
C TYR A 79 -15.86 3.89 -11.23
N LYS A 80 -17.17 4.14 -11.35
CA LYS A 80 -18.22 3.27 -10.77
C LYS A 80 -18.68 2.23 -11.82
N ASP A 81 -17.77 1.36 -12.23
CA ASP A 81 -17.97 0.36 -13.28
C ASP A 81 -18.22 -1.06 -12.74
N LYS A 82 -18.04 -1.31 -11.43
CA LYS A 82 -18.30 -2.62 -10.79
C LYS A 82 -19.48 -2.57 -9.84
N THR A 83 -19.38 -1.80 -8.76
CA THR A 83 -20.46 -1.66 -7.77
C THR A 83 -20.60 -0.21 -7.30
N ALA A 84 -21.61 0.10 -6.48
CA ALA A 84 -21.74 1.42 -5.87
C ALA A 84 -20.57 1.85 -4.98
N MET A 85 -19.74 0.89 -4.55
CA MET A 85 -18.64 1.10 -3.60
C MET A 85 -17.31 0.52 -4.10
N SER A 86 -17.21 0.14 -5.38
CA SER A 86 -15.98 -0.39 -5.96
C SER A 86 -15.96 -0.23 -7.48
N GLY A 87 -14.75 -0.25 -8.04
CA GLY A 87 -14.56 -0.17 -9.48
C GLY A 87 -13.10 -0.08 -9.89
N SER A 88 -12.88 0.26 -11.14
CA SER A 88 -11.56 0.59 -11.68
C SER A 88 -11.16 2.02 -11.27
N ALA A 89 -9.87 2.29 -11.26
CA ALA A 89 -9.35 3.63 -10.99
C ALA A 89 -8.04 3.89 -11.74
N ASP A 90 -7.77 5.15 -12.04
CA ASP A 90 -6.47 5.61 -12.56
C ASP A 90 -5.87 6.63 -11.62
N ARG A 91 -4.56 6.54 -11.38
CA ARG A 91 -3.79 7.51 -10.61
C ARG A 91 -2.78 8.19 -11.54
N VAL A 92 -2.89 9.50 -11.63
CA VAL A 92 -1.96 10.35 -12.40
C VAL A 92 -1.03 11.09 -11.43
N VAL A 93 0.28 10.94 -11.64
CA VAL A 93 1.34 11.64 -10.90
C VAL A 93 2.29 12.26 -11.92
N GLY A 94 2.24 13.57 -12.08
CA GLY A 94 2.97 14.25 -13.16
C GLY A 94 2.53 13.72 -14.53
N LYS A 95 3.46 13.13 -15.28
CA LYS A 95 3.20 12.51 -16.60
C LYS A 95 2.88 11.02 -16.52
N ASP A 96 3.06 10.41 -15.35
CA ASP A 96 2.87 8.97 -15.17
C ASP A 96 1.41 8.66 -14.82
N MET A 97 0.90 7.56 -15.37
CA MET A 97 -0.43 7.04 -15.07
C MET A 97 -0.34 5.58 -14.62
N LYS A 98 -1.03 5.26 -13.52
CA LYS A 98 -1.15 3.90 -12.97
C LYS A 98 -2.61 3.49 -12.92
N GLN A 99 -2.93 2.40 -13.59
CA GLN A 99 -4.25 1.80 -13.53
C GLN A 99 -4.39 0.89 -12.32
N GLY A 100 -5.58 0.82 -11.77
CA GLY A 100 -5.85 0.14 -10.54
C GLY A 100 -7.32 -0.10 -10.27
N THR A 101 -7.62 -0.44 -9.02
CA THR A 101 -8.98 -0.62 -8.53
C THR A 101 -9.17 0.09 -7.20
N TRP A 102 -10.43 0.37 -6.88
CA TRP A 102 -10.82 0.92 -5.59
C TRP A 102 -12.00 0.14 -5.00
N GLN A 103 -12.08 0.14 -3.68
CA GLN A 103 -13.20 -0.38 -2.91
C GLN A 103 -13.37 0.41 -1.63
N ILE A 104 -14.60 0.61 -1.18
CA ILE A 104 -14.91 1.21 0.12
C ILE A 104 -15.73 0.22 0.94
N THR A 105 -15.27 -0.07 2.15
CA THR A 105 -15.96 -0.91 3.12
C THR A 105 -16.05 -0.16 4.44
N GLY A 106 -17.27 0.11 4.91
CA GLY A 106 -17.48 0.94 6.11
C GLY A 106 -16.82 2.32 5.98
N ALA A 107 -15.88 2.62 6.88
CA ALA A 107 -15.09 3.85 6.90
C ALA A 107 -13.65 3.66 6.37
N ALA A 108 -13.39 2.57 5.65
CA ALA A 108 -12.09 2.27 5.05
C ALA A 108 -12.17 2.26 3.52
N MET A 109 -11.06 2.61 2.88
CA MET A 109 -10.90 2.56 1.43
C MET A 109 -9.71 1.67 1.08
N ASN A 110 -9.89 0.74 0.14
CA ASN A 110 -8.81 0.01 -0.50
C ASN A 110 -8.49 0.65 -1.85
N THR A 111 -7.21 0.83 -2.16
CA THR A 111 -6.74 1.13 -3.51
C THR A 111 -5.66 0.15 -3.93
N ASN A 112 -5.78 -0.41 -5.12
CA ASN A 112 -4.79 -1.30 -5.70
C ASN A 112 -4.24 -0.75 -7.00
N TRP A 113 -3.06 -0.12 -6.94
CA TRP A 113 -2.38 0.45 -8.10
C TRP A 113 -1.33 -0.49 -8.74
N TYR A 114 -1.16 -1.70 -8.21
CA TYR A 114 -0.11 -2.65 -8.62
C TYR A 114 -0.65 -3.69 -9.62
N GLY A 115 -1.17 -3.21 -10.76
CA GLY A 115 -1.53 -4.08 -11.89
C GLY A 115 -2.88 -4.80 -11.77
N GLY A 116 -3.85 -4.23 -11.04
CA GLY A 116 -5.29 -4.52 -11.15
C GLY A 116 -5.80 -5.91 -10.74
N LYS A 117 -4.98 -6.96 -10.66
CA LYS A 117 -5.40 -8.33 -10.31
C LYS A 117 -4.42 -9.13 -9.44
N LYS A 118 -3.13 -8.76 -9.33
CA LYS A 118 -2.08 -9.59 -8.69
C LYS A 118 -1.49 -9.02 -7.39
N GLY A 119 -1.70 -7.73 -7.08
CA GLY A 119 -1.22 -7.12 -5.84
C GLY A 119 -2.28 -7.11 -4.74
N LYS A 120 -1.88 -7.31 -3.48
CA LYS A 120 -2.73 -6.98 -2.32
C LYS A 120 -2.86 -5.45 -2.29
N GLY A 121 -4.06 -4.93 -2.59
CA GLY A 121 -4.34 -3.49 -2.51
C GLY A 121 -4.10 -2.96 -1.11
N ARG A 122 -3.83 -1.66 -0.97
CA ARG A 122 -3.60 -1.03 0.34
C ARG A 122 -4.89 -0.51 0.93
N TRP A 123 -5.13 -0.86 2.20
CA TRP A 123 -6.24 -0.35 2.99
C TRP A 123 -5.84 0.93 3.71
N TYR A 124 -6.75 1.90 3.66
CA TYR A 124 -6.63 3.19 4.31
C TYR A 124 -7.82 3.40 5.26
N LYS A 125 -7.51 3.81 6.49
CA LYS A 125 -8.48 4.46 7.37
C LYS A 125 -8.82 5.83 6.77
N VAL A 126 -10.11 6.17 6.77
CA VAL A 126 -10.60 7.43 6.22
C VAL A 126 -11.11 8.33 7.34
N ALA A 127 -10.54 9.53 7.44
CA ALA A 127 -11.03 10.57 8.34
C ALA A 127 -11.56 11.77 7.52
N GLY A 128 -12.78 12.23 7.81
CA GLY A 128 -13.35 13.40 7.15
C GLY A 128 -12.65 14.70 7.59
N THR A 129 -12.21 15.52 6.64
CA THR A 129 -11.52 16.80 6.92
C THR A 129 -12.26 18.01 6.36
N GLY A 130 -13.39 17.80 5.67
CA GLY A 130 -14.23 18.86 5.13
C GLY A 130 -15.18 18.33 4.05
N LYS A 131 -15.94 19.20 3.38
CA LYS A 131 -16.88 18.78 2.32
C LYS A 131 -16.14 18.09 1.17
N LYS A 132 -16.42 16.80 0.98
CA LYS A 132 -15.73 15.93 0.00
C LYS A 132 -14.20 15.87 0.18
N SER A 133 -13.72 16.19 1.38
CA SER A 133 -12.31 16.14 1.74
C SER A 133 -12.08 15.12 2.84
N PHE A 134 -10.98 14.39 2.71
CA PHE A 134 -10.63 13.29 3.60
C PHE A 134 -9.13 13.22 3.82
N GLN A 135 -8.74 12.57 4.90
CA GLN A 135 -7.42 12.05 5.09
C GLN A 135 -7.46 10.52 4.98
N LEU A 136 -6.58 9.97 4.15
CA LEU A 136 -6.35 8.54 4.03
C LEU A 136 -5.06 8.21 4.78
N THR A 137 -5.09 7.24 5.70
CA THR A 137 -3.88 6.78 6.40
C THR A 137 -3.83 5.26 6.37
N THR A 138 -2.68 4.67 5.99
CA THR A 138 -2.51 3.21 6.06
C THR A 138 -2.57 2.73 7.51
N THR A 139 -2.89 1.46 7.72
CA THR A 139 -3.01 0.89 9.08
C THR A 139 -1.72 1.02 9.89
N ASP A 140 -0.58 0.90 9.24
CA ASP A 140 0.77 1.04 9.79
C ASP A 140 1.23 2.51 9.91
N GLY A 141 0.43 3.47 9.45
CA GLY A 141 0.76 4.90 9.47
C GLY A 141 1.85 5.33 8.49
N ALA A 142 2.39 4.41 7.68
CA ALA A 142 3.50 4.68 6.78
C ALA A 142 3.14 5.65 5.66
N GLU A 143 1.90 5.60 5.16
CA GLU A 143 1.41 6.50 4.12
C GLU A 143 0.20 7.29 4.61
N ARG A 144 0.20 8.58 4.26
CA ARG A 144 -0.89 9.51 4.57
C ARG A 144 -1.12 10.43 3.38
N TYR A 145 -2.39 10.60 3.01
CA TYR A 145 -2.82 11.45 1.90
C TYR A 145 -3.94 12.39 2.35
N SER A 146 -3.80 13.67 2.03
CA SER A 146 -4.89 14.64 2.07
C SER A 146 -5.59 14.64 0.72
N VAL A 147 -6.87 14.31 0.70
CA VAL A 147 -7.65 14.06 -0.52
C VAL A 147 -8.84 15.00 -0.59
N LYS A 148 -9.10 15.55 -1.78
CA LYS A 148 -10.29 16.38 -2.07
C LYS A 148 -10.94 15.93 -3.37
N CYS A 149 -12.22 15.56 -3.30
CA CYS A 149 -12.97 15.01 -4.42
C CYS A 149 -14.00 16.01 -4.99
N LYS A 150 -14.29 15.89 -6.28
CA LYS A 150 -15.33 16.65 -7.00
C LYS A 150 -16.58 15.80 -7.27
#